data_AF-A0A836YKZ0-F1
#
_entry.id   AF-A0A836YKZ0-F1
#
_cell.length_a   1.000
_cell.length_b   1.000
_cell.length_c   1.000
_cell.angle_alpha   90.00
_cell.angle_beta   90.00
_cell.angle_gamma   90.00
#
_symmetry.space_group_name_H-M   'P 1'
#
loop_
_entity.id
_entity.type
_entity.pdbx_description
1 polymer ?
#
loop_
_entity_poly.entity_id
_entity_poly.type
_entity_poly.pdbx_seq_one_letter_code
_entity_poly.pdbx_strand_id
1 'polypeptide(L)'
;MHPAWVDPNSEYEDAETPVVEVHRLNRLNLHIFLPEDLLHVWNDEQSNDLILEFFTEIGIISQKVHIEYHFLGGRVAYQEFIHLLKRIQKKEHEVFLMLAVDSEIDQDLIDEKSWMVKDYIPAEFAASCLLADPSLKIEELEPAKNLKIVVGQEKAAKVLHTLNLNELQQYEGDEPYVLILSDQTDIKAAKQLQQQFAQTSVEPHHYIYVKSSLGHTQHLVDIYGFMLSMHFPEHIVPFVFGENTVSAHTFVQSITENSEDDAMVLNS
;
A
#
# COMPACT_ATOMS: atom_id res chain seq x y z
N MET A 1 4.78 -19.47 48.87
CA MET A 1 5.07 -20.92 48.97
C MET A 1 4.16 -21.62 47.99
N HIS A 2 4.71 -22.40 47.05
CA HIS A 2 3.93 -23.04 45.98
C HIS A 2 3.06 -24.19 46.57
N PRO A 3 1.78 -24.32 46.20
CA PRO A 3 0.86 -25.33 46.77
C PRO A 3 1.36 -26.78 46.61
N ALA A 4 2.11 -27.07 45.54
CA ALA A 4 2.71 -28.39 45.26
C ALA A 4 3.75 -28.88 46.28
N TRP A 5 4.17 -28.03 47.22
CA TRP A 5 5.09 -28.44 48.29
C TRP A 5 4.33 -28.98 49.52
N VAL A 6 3.00 -28.97 49.51
CA VAL A 6 2.15 -29.27 50.67
C VAL A 6 1.35 -30.57 50.49
N ASP A 7 1.01 -31.00 49.27
CA ASP A 7 0.27 -32.24 49.04
C ASP A 7 0.75 -33.01 47.78
N PRO A 8 1.34 -34.21 47.93
CA PRO A 8 1.79 -35.05 46.80
C PRO A 8 0.66 -35.66 45.95
N ASN A 9 -0.60 -35.59 46.39
CA ASN A 9 -1.75 -36.20 45.72
C ASN A 9 -2.65 -35.18 44.98
N SER A 10 -2.20 -33.94 44.79
CA SER A 10 -2.98 -32.98 43.98
C SER A 10 -3.00 -33.44 42.52
N GLU A 11 -4.15 -33.92 42.06
CA GLU A 11 -4.42 -34.11 40.64
C GLU A 11 -4.40 -32.73 39.96
N TYR A 12 -3.32 -32.45 39.22
CA TYR A 12 -3.28 -31.33 38.30
C TYR A 12 -4.14 -31.71 37.09
N GLU A 13 -5.22 -30.98 36.86
CA GLU A 13 -5.62 -30.71 35.48
C GLU A 13 -4.50 -29.84 34.91
N ASP A 14 -3.50 -30.46 34.30
CA ASP A 14 -2.67 -29.79 33.31
C ASP A 14 -3.66 -29.36 32.22
N ALA A 15 -4.18 -28.13 32.35
CA ALA A 15 -4.70 -27.42 31.22
C ALA A 15 -3.51 -27.23 30.29
N GLU A 16 -3.22 -28.24 29.47
CA GLU A 16 -2.35 -28.15 28.32
C GLU A 16 -2.92 -27.01 27.49
N THR A 17 -2.45 -25.79 27.72
CA THR A 17 -2.65 -24.70 26.78
C THR A 17 -2.07 -25.19 25.48
N PRO A 18 -2.88 -25.41 24.43
CA PRO A 18 -2.38 -25.95 23.18
C PRO A 18 -1.25 -25.04 22.71
N VAL A 19 -0.07 -25.61 22.51
CA VAL A 19 1.07 -24.87 21.96
C VAL A 19 0.66 -24.50 20.54
N VAL A 20 0.24 -23.25 20.35
CA VAL A 20 -0.03 -22.71 19.03
C VAL A 20 1.32 -22.62 18.34
N GLU A 21 1.50 -23.37 17.26
CA GLU A 21 2.72 -23.34 16.47
C GLU A 21 2.81 -21.98 15.76
N VAL A 22 3.58 -21.04 16.33
CA VAL A 22 3.85 -19.75 15.71
C VAL A 22 5.06 -19.91 14.80
N HIS A 23 4.85 -19.78 13.50
CA HIS A 23 5.97 -19.80 12.54
C HIS A 23 6.89 -18.60 12.79
N ARG A 24 8.19 -18.85 12.86
CA ARG A 24 9.19 -17.77 13.01
C ARG A 24 9.18 -16.91 11.75
N LEU A 25 9.03 -15.59 11.92
CA LEU A 25 9.20 -14.64 10.81
C LEU A 25 10.57 -14.83 10.16
N ASN A 26 10.58 -15.12 8.86
CA ASN A 26 11.81 -15.47 8.16
C ASN A 26 12.67 -14.25 7.88
N ARG A 27 12.04 -13.15 7.48
CA ARG A 27 12.69 -11.93 7.00
C ARG A 27 11.72 -10.74 7.02
N LEU A 28 12.27 -9.56 7.31
CA LEU A 28 11.67 -8.26 7.01
C LEU A 28 12.26 -7.77 5.69
N ASN A 29 11.44 -7.58 4.67
CA ASN A 29 11.84 -7.02 3.39
C ASN A 29 11.44 -5.55 3.33
N LEU A 30 12.40 -4.68 3.11
CA LEU A 30 12.20 -3.27 2.84
C LEU A 30 12.27 -3.03 1.34
N HIS A 31 11.17 -2.55 0.77
CA HIS A 31 11.13 -2.06 -0.60
C HIS A 31 11.04 -0.54 -0.57
N ILE A 32 12.07 0.14 -1.06
CA ILE A 32 12.18 1.61 -1.05
C ILE A 32 12.05 2.11 -2.49
N PHE A 33 10.92 2.76 -2.80
CA PHE A 33 10.66 3.38 -4.10
C PHE A 33 11.20 4.80 -4.09
N LEU A 34 12.03 5.09 -5.09
CA LEU A 34 12.68 6.37 -5.32
C LEU A 34 12.43 6.81 -6.77
N PRO A 35 12.40 8.13 -7.05
CA PRO A 35 12.37 8.62 -8.43
C PRO A 35 13.59 8.15 -9.22
N GLU A 36 13.41 7.90 -10.52
CA GLU A 36 14.48 7.40 -11.41
C GLU A 36 15.71 8.31 -11.48
N ASP A 37 15.52 9.61 -11.28
CA ASP A 37 16.60 10.62 -11.29
C ASP A 37 17.64 10.38 -10.19
N LEU A 38 17.28 9.66 -9.12
CA LEU A 38 18.21 9.33 -8.03
C LEU A 38 19.12 8.13 -8.32
N LEU A 39 18.87 7.35 -9.39
CA LEU A 39 19.57 6.09 -9.67
C LEU A 39 21.11 6.21 -9.68
N HIS A 40 21.64 7.34 -10.12
CA HIS A 40 23.08 7.54 -10.27
C HIS A 40 23.73 8.34 -9.14
N VAL A 41 22.93 8.90 -8.23
CA VAL A 41 23.41 9.75 -7.13
C VAL A 41 23.10 9.16 -5.75
N TRP A 42 22.19 8.19 -5.68
CA TRP A 42 21.84 7.50 -4.45
C TRP A 42 23.02 6.66 -3.93
N ASN A 43 23.27 6.74 -2.63
CA ASN A 43 24.32 6.00 -1.96
C ASN A 43 23.72 4.83 -1.16
N ASP A 44 23.64 3.66 -1.80
CA ASP A 44 23.11 2.43 -1.19
C ASP A 44 23.87 2.05 0.09
N GLU A 45 25.21 2.15 0.09
CA GLU A 45 26.04 1.71 1.22
C GLU A 45 25.75 2.55 2.47
N GLN A 46 25.84 3.87 2.34
CA GLN A 46 25.55 4.78 3.44
C GLN A 46 24.10 4.67 3.92
N SER A 47 23.15 4.55 2.99
CA SER A 47 21.73 4.44 3.33
C SER A 47 21.43 3.12 4.06
N ASN A 48 22.02 2.01 3.60
CA ASN A 48 21.88 0.71 4.23
C ASN A 48 22.45 0.71 5.65
N ASP A 49 23.61 1.32 5.88
CA ASP A 49 24.20 1.40 7.22
C ASP A 49 23.25 2.11 8.20
N LEU A 50 22.68 3.26 7.80
CA LEU A 50 21.72 4.01 8.64
C LEU A 50 20.43 3.21 8.90
N ILE A 51 19.89 2.56 7.87
CA ILE A 51 18.66 1.76 7.99
C ILE A 51 18.89 0.56 8.91
N LEU A 52 20.00 -0.15 8.73
CA LEU A 52 20.33 -1.33 9.53
C LEU A 52 20.69 -0.95 10.97
N GLU A 53 21.34 0.19 11.20
CA GLU A 53 21.57 0.76 12.53
C GLU A 53 20.24 1.00 13.24
N PHE A 54 19.31 1.73 12.61
CA PHE A 54 17.96 1.97 13.14
C PHE A 54 17.23 0.67 13.52
N PHE A 55 17.22 -0.33 12.63
CA PHE A 55 16.56 -1.60 12.93
C PHE A 55 17.23 -2.36 14.08
N THR A 56 18.55 -2.28 14.17
CA THR A 56 19.30 -2.90 15.27
C THR A 56 18.97 -2.23 16.60
N GLU A 57 18.82 -0.90 16.62
CA GLU A 57 18.44 -0.14 17.81
C GLU A 57 17.05 -0.54 18.35
N ILE A 58 16.10 -0.84 17.46
CA ILE A 58 14.76 -1.32 17.85
C ILE A 58 14.68 -2.85 18.05
N GLY A 59 15.83 -3.54 18.07
CA GLY A 59 15.92 -4.96 18.39
C GLY A 59 15.71 -5.92 17.22
N ILE A 60 15.64 -5.42 15.98
CA ILE A 60 15.58 -6.26 14.78
C ILE A 60 16.99 -6.63 14.35
N ILE A 61 17.23 -7.94 14.23
CA ILE A 61 18.50 -8.50 13.81
C ILE A 61 18.78 -8.11 12.35
N SER A 62 19.88 -7.42 12.05
CA SER A 62 20.18 -6.88 10.72
C SER A 62 20.23 -7.97 9.63
N GLN A 63 20.67 -9.19 9.96
CA GLN A 63 20.67 -10.33 9.00
C GLN A 63 19.27 -10.81 8.60
N LYS A 64 18.24 -10.37 9.33
CA LYS A 64 16.82 -10.62 9.04
C LYS A 64 16.18 -9.48 8.25
N VAL A 65 16.90 -8.39 8.00
CA VAL A 65 16.46 -7.27 7.16
C VAL A 65 17.05 -7.44 5.77
N HIS A 66 16.21 -7.34 4.75
CA HIS A 66 16.61 -7.24 3.36
C HIS A 66 16.14 -5.90 2.82
N ILE A 67 17.01 -5.15 2.15
CA ILE A 67 16.70 -3.83 1.59
C ILE A 67 16.81 -3.93 0.08
N GLU A 68 15.79 -3.46 -0.64
CA GLU A 68 15.76 -3.37 -2.09
C GLU A 68 15.28 -1.97 -2.51
N TYR A 69 16.12 -1.25 -3.26
CA TYR A 69 15.78 0.05 -3.84
C TYR A 69 15.15 -0.14 -5.23
N HIS A 70 14.09 0.61 -5.50
CA HIS A 70 13.34 0.63 -6.75
C HIS A 70 13.37 2.05 -7.30
N PHE A 71 14.23 2.30 -8.28
CA PHE A 71 14.30 3.59 -8.97
C PHE A 71 13.31 3.57 -10.14
N LEU A 72 12.22 4.35 -10.03
CA LEU A 72 11.07 4.24 -10.92
C LEU A 72 10.75 5.56 -11.61
N GLY A 73 10.58 5.48 -12.93
CA GLY A 73 9.99 6.55 -13.73
C GLY A 73 8.46 6.50 -13.71
N GLY A 74 7.82 7.67 -13.79
CA GLY A 74 6.36 7.78 -13.64
C GLY A 74 5.51 6.98 -14.64
N ARG A 75 6.08 6.55 -15.77
CA ARG A 75 5.37 5.71 -16.76
C ARG A 75 5.27 4.24 -16.37
N VAL A 76 6.23 3.73 -15.60
CA VAL A 76 6.35 2.30 -15.27
C VAL A 76 6.16 2.03 -13.78
N ALA A 77 6.22 3.07 -12.94
CA ALA A 77 6.20 2.94 -11.49
C ALA A 77 5.04 2.07 -10.98
N TYR A 78 3.81 2.35 -11.43
CA TYR A 78 2.65 1.59 -10.99
C TYR A 78 2.68 0.13 -11.45
N GLN A 79 3.13 -0.15 -12.68
CA GLN A 79 3.20 -1.52 -13.18
C GLN A 79 4.20 -2.36 -12.39
N GLU A 80 5.39 -1.83 -12.14
CA GLU A 80 6.42 -2.49 -11.32
C GLU A 80 5.93 -2.70 -9.89
N PHE A 81 5.23 -1.72 -9.32
CA PHE A 81 4.60 -1.84 -8.02
C PHE A 81 3.59 -2.99 -7.96
N ILE A 82 2.67 -3.09 -8.93
CA ILE A 82 1.71 -4.20 -9.02
C ILE A 82 2.41 -5.56 -9.20
N HIS A 83 3.49 -5.63 -9.98
CA HIS A 83 4.28 -6.85 -10.11
C HIS A 83 4.91 -7.27 -8.78
N LEU A 84 5.43 -6.33 -8.00
CA LEU A 84 5.96 -6.61 -6.68
C LEU A 84 4.88 -7.12 -5.73
N LEU A 85 3.70 -6.48 -5.67
CA LEU A 85 2.59 -6.93 -4.84
C LEU A 85 2.18 -8.38 -5.16
N LYS A 86 2.15 -8.76 -6.44
CA LYS A 86 1.91 -10.15 -6.86
C LYS A 86 2.98 -11.14 -6.41
N ARG A 87 4.24 -10.70 -6.26
CA ARG A 87 5.32 -11.53 -5.73
C ARG A 87 5.20 -11.69 -4.22
N ILE A 88 4.83 -10.61 -3.52
CA ILE A 88 4.62 -10.58 -2.07
C ILE A 88 3.54 -11.58 -1.64
N GLN A 89 2.43 -11.66 -2.39
CA GLN A 89 1.35 -12.63 -2.13
C GLN A 89 1.80 -14.11 -2.16
N LYS A 90 3.03 -14.42 -2.60
CA LYS A 90 3.56 -15.80 -2.64
C LYS A 90 4.54 -16.08 -1.50
N LYS A 91 4.60 -15.21 -0.49
CA LYS A 91 5.61 -15.21 0.58
C LYS A 91 4.94 -15.30 1.95
N GLU A 92 4.49 -16.51 2.28
CA GLU A 92 3.66 -16.85 3.46
C GLU A 92 4.31 -16.56 4.83
N HIS A 93 5.62 -16.31 4.89
CA HIS A 93 6.38 -16.15 6.16
C HIS A 93 7.30 -14.92 6.19
N GLU A 94 7.00 -13.93 5.35
CA GLU A 94 7.78 -12.70 5.23
C GLU A 94 6.87 -11.48 5.42
N VAL A 95 7.43 -10.42 5.99
CA VAL A 95 6.75 -9.12 6.13
C VAL A 95 7.47 -8.12 5.23
N PHE A 96 6.69 -7.24 4.61
CA PHE A 96 7.15 -6.28 3.61
C PHE A 96 6.84 -4.87 4.09
N LEU A 97 7.88 -4.12 4.45
CA LEU A 97 7.78 -2.68 4.66
C LEU A 97 8.03 -2.00 3.32
N MET A 98 7.05 -1.26 2.83
CA MET A 98 7.12 -0.51 1.59
C MET A 98 7.23 0.97 1.93
N LEU A 99 8.23 1.65 1.38
CA LEU A 99 8.46 3.08 1.55
C LEU A 99 8.47 3.73 0.16
N ALA A 100 7.62 4.71 -0.09
CA ALA A 100 7.65 5.51 -1.30
C ALA A 100 8.05 6.94 -0.94
N VAL A 101 9.14 7.43 -1.52
CA VAL A 101 9.69 8.76 -1.24
C VAL A 101 10.02 9.45 -2.54
N ASP A 102 9.49 10.64 -2.74
CA ASP A 102 9.79 11.49 -3.88
C ASP A 102 9.92 12.93 -3.35
N SER A 103 11.00 13.60 -3.73
CA SER A 103 11.28 14.95 -3.27
C SER A 103 12.03 15.71 -4.36
N GLU A 104 11.51 16.89 -4.67
CA GLU A 104 12.23 17.87 -5.49
C GLU A 104 12.80 19.01 -4.63
N ILE A 105 12.79 18.88 -3.30
CA ILE A 105 13.28 19.92 -2.38
C ILE A 105 14.81 19.82 -2.25
N ASP A 106 15.48 20.23 -3.32
CA ASP A 106 16.91 20.47 -3.39
C ASP A 106 17.15 21.83 -4.07
N GLN A 107 18.07 22.64 -3.53
CA GLN A 107 18.25 24.02 -3.99
C GLN A 107 18.73 24.10 -5.44
N ASP A 108 19.66 23.24 -5.83
CA ASP A 108 20.20 23.24 -7.19
C ASP A 108 19.12 22.79 -8.18
N LEU A 109 18.32 21.77 -7.80
CA LEU A 109 17.18 21.29 -8.60
C LEU A 109 16.08 22.34 -8.75
N ILE A 110 15.69 23.00 -7.65
CA ILE A 110 14.66 24.04 -7.66
C ILE A 110 15.09 25.19 -8.55
N ASP A 111 16.35 25.64 -8.45
CA ASP A 111 16.87 26.71 -9.28
C ASP A 111 16.77 26.33 -10.76
N GLU A 112 17.28 25.15 -11.14
CA GLU A 112 17.21 24.66 -12.53
C GLU A 112 15.76 24.60 -13.06
N LYS A 113 14.85 23.95 -12.32
CA LYS A 113 13.46 23.74 -12.74
C LYS A 113 12.65 25.03 -12.79
N SER A 114 12.90 25.95 -11.87
CA SER A 114 12.21 27.25 -11.84
C SER A 114 12.52 28.12 -13.06
N TRP A 115 13.69 27.94 -13.69
CA TRP A 115 14.00 28.59 -14.97
C TRP A 115 13.31 27.93 -16.17
N MET A 116 13.07 26.62 -16.12
CA MET A 116 12.56 25.83 -17.26
C MET A 116 11.04 25.69 -17.28
N VAL A 117 10.41 25.63 -16.11
CA VAL A 117 8.99 25.33 -15.96
C VAL A 117 8.26 26.55 -15.40
N LYS A 118 7.30 27.04 -16.18
CA LYS A 118 6.44 28.14 -15.73
C LYS A 118 5.54 27.66 -14.60
N ASP A 119 5.40 28.47 -13.55
CA ASP A 119 4.58 28.16 -12.37
C ASP A 119 5.01 26.84 -11.71
N TYR A 120 6.33 26.58 -11.68
CA TYR A 120 6.93 25.42 -11.02
C TYR A 120 6.58 25.41 -9.53
N ILE A 121 6.15 24.25 -9.06
CA ILE A 121 5.77 23.98 -7.66
C ILE A 121 6.56 22.74 -7.24
N PRO A 122 7.67 22.90 -6.50
CA PRO A 122 8.36 21.77 -5.90
C PRO A 122 7.52 21.19 -4.77
N ALA A 123 7.58 19.88 -4.59
CA ALA A 123 6.96 19.21 -3.47
C ALA A 123 7.87 18.09 -2.95
N GLU A 124 7.45 17.53 -1.83
CA GLU A 124 7.99 16.29 -1.28
C GLU A 124 6.85 15.46 -0.70
N PHE A 125 7.01 14.15 -0.75
CA PHE A 125 6.17 13.24 0.01
C PHE A 125 6.96 12.01 0.44
N ALA A 126 6.49 11.43 1.54
CA ALA A 126 6.87 10.10 1.98
C ALA A 126 5.59 9.36 2.37
N ALA A 127 5.51 8.10 1.97
CA ALA A 127 4.44 7.20 2.37
C ALA A 127 5.02 5.83 2.72
N SER A 128 4.35 5.14 3.64
CA SER A 128 4.77 3.82 4.07
C SER A 128 3.58 2.91 4.33
N CYS A 129 3.71 1.64 3.98
CA CYS A 129 2.77 0.62 4.43
C CYS A 129 3.48 -0.69 4.75
N LEU A 130 2.82 -1.49 5.59
CA LEU A 130 3.27 -2.83 5.95
C LEU A 130 2.32 -3.84 5.30
N LEU A 131 2.88 -4.81 4.59
CA LEU A 131 2.13 -5.87 3.93
C LEU A 131 2.68 -7.24 4.30
N ALA A 132 1.79 -8.21 4.31
CA ALA A 132 2.09 -9.62 4.50
C ALA A 132 1.11 -10.46 3.69
N ASP A 133 1.43 -11.74 3.54
CA ASP A 133 0.45 -12.70 3.05
C ASP A 133 -0.75 -12.79 4.04
N PRO A 134 -2.01 -12.88 3.57
CA PRO A 134 -3.17 -12.95 4.45
C PRO A 134 -3.19 -14.15 5.39
N SER A 135 -2.45 -15.22 5.10
CA SER A 135 -2.33 -16.40 5.96
C SER A 135 -1.27 -16.26 7.05
N LEU A 136 -0.41 -15.23 6.98
CA LEU A 136 0.63 -14.99 7.97
C LEU A 136 -0.01 -14.58 9.31
N LYS A 137 0.33 -15.32 10.37
CA LYS A 137 -0.04 -14.97 11.75
C LYS A 137 1.18 -14.42 12.48
N ILE A 138 1.03 -13.23 13.04
CA ILE A 138 2.04 -12.59 13.89
C ILE A 138 1.43 -12.47 15.28
N GLU A 139 2.18 -12.92 16.29
CA GLU A 139 1.74 -12.82 17.68
C GLU A 139 1.46 -11.36 18.05
N GLU A 140 0.31 -11.13 18.71
CA GLU A 140 -0.16 -9.80 19.15
C GLU A 140 -0.37 -8.77 18.03
N LEU A 141 -0.42 -9.19 16.77
CA LEU A 141 -0.68 -8.31 15.63
C LEU A 141 -1.82 -8.84 14.77
N GLU A 142 -2.93 -8.11 14.77
CA GLU A 142 -4.05 -8.37 13.87
C GLU A 142 -3.92 -7.53 12.60
N PRO A 143 -4.27 -8.08 11.43
CA PRO A 143 -4.31 -7.31 10.20
C PRO A 143 -5.39 -6.21 10.29
N ALA A 144 -5.03 -4.98 9.97
CA ALA A 144 -6.00 -3.88 9.97
C ALA A 144 -6.94 -3.93 8.75
N LYS A 145 -6.39 -4.32 7.58
CA LYS A 145 -7.10 -4.27 6.29
C LYS A 145 -6.64 -5.37 5.35
N ASN A 146 -7.54 -5.81 4.49
CA ASN A 146 -7.28 -6.65 3.34
C ASN A 146 -7.05 -5.81 2.08
N LEU A 147 -6.02 -6.19 1.32
CA LEU A 147 -5.73 -5.62 0.01
C LEU A 147 -6.19 -6.57 -1.08
N LYS A 148 -7.12 -6.13 -1.93
CA LYS A 148 -7.56 -6.84 -3.13
C LYS A 148 -7.04 -6.14 -4.38
N ILE A 149 -6.48 -6.91 -5.31
CA ILE A 149 -5.92 -6.41 -6.56
C ILE A 149 -6.56 -7.15 -7.73
N VAL A 150 -7.18 -6.42 -8.64
CA VAL A 150 -7.79 -6.97 -9.87
C VAL A 150 -7.00 -6.48 -11.07
N VAL A 151 -6.34 -7.39 -11.78
CA VAL A 151 -5.50 -7.06 -12.94
C VAL A 151 -6.19 -7.44 -14.24
N GLY A 152 -5.99 -6.65 -15.29
CA GLY A 152 -6.46 -6.95 -16.65
C GLY A 152 -7.92 -6.62 -16.92
N GLN A 153 -8.61 -5.95 -16.00
CA GLN A 153 -9.96 -5.43 -16.22
C GLN A 153 -9.92 -3.92 -16.48
N GLU A 154 -10.47 -3.48 -17.61
CA GLU A 154 -10.41 -2.07 -18.01
C GLU A 154 -11.57 -1.20 -17.51
N LYS A 155 -12.67 -1.78 -17.01
CA LYS A 155 -13.89 -1.02 -16.67
C LYS A 155 -14.26 -1.16 -15.19
N ALA A 156 -14.32 -0.04 -14.49
CA ALA A 156 -14.65 0.01 -13.06
C ALA A 156 -15.95 -0.74 -12.71
N ALA A 157 -17.04 -0.53 -13.45
CA ALA A 157 -18.32 -1.20 -13.20
C ALA A 157 -18.23 -2.75 -13.21
N LYS A 158 -17.39 -3.33 -14.07
CA LYS A 158 -17.17 -4.79 -14.09
C LYS A 158 -16.40 -5.26 -12.87
N VAL A 159 -15.40 -4.48 -12.45
CA VAL A 159 -14.58 -4.80 -11.28
C VAL A 159 -15.42 -4.71 -10.01
N LEU A 160 -16.19 -3.63 -9.84
CA LEU A 160 -17.11 -3.46 -8.72
C LEU A 160 -18.10 -4.62 -8.64
N HIS A 161 -18.65 -5.05 -9.78
CA HIS A 161 -19.54 -6.20 -9.81
C HIS A 161 -18.84 -7.51 -9.45
N THR A 162 -17.62 -7.73 -9.95
CA THR A 162 -16.86 -8.94 -9.65
C THR A 162 -16.53 -9.05 -8.16
N LEU A 163 -16.33 -7.91 -7.50
CA LEU A 163 -15.99 -7.82 -6.09
C LEU A 163 -17.19 -7.59 -5.16
N ASN A 164 -18.43 -7.63 -5.69
CA ASN A 164 -19.65 -7.31 -4.96
C ASN A 164 -19.64 -5.92 -4.27
N LEU A 165 -18.99 -4.94 -4.89
CA LEU A 165 -18.86 -3.56 -4.41
C LEU A 165 -19.88 -2.61 -5.05
N ASN A 166 -20.92 -3.10 -5.72
CA ASN A 166 -21.87 -2.25 -6.44
C ASN A 166 -22.87 -1.52 -5.53
N GLU A 167 -23.07 -2.00 -4.31
CA GLU A 167 -24.11 -1.55 -3.38
C GLU A 167 -23.49 -1.23 -2.01
N LEU A 168 -22.47 -0.36 -1.99
CA LEU A 168 -21.86 0.13 -0.76
C LEU A 168 -22.65 1.33 -0.23
N GLN A 169 -22.82 1.41 1.10
CA GLN A 169 -23.49 2.55 1.75
C GLN A 169 -22.81 3.89 1.46
N GLN A 170 -21.49 3.88 1.23
CA GLN A 170 -20.73 5.10 0.91
C GLN A 170 -21.21 5.82 -0.37
N TYR A 171 -21.94 5.15 -1.25
CA TYR A 171 -22.48 5.76 -2.48
C TYR A 171 -23.61 6.75 -2.23
N GLU A 172 -24.31 6.64 -1.10
CA GLU A 172 -25.39 7.56 -0.72
C GLU A 172 -24.89 8.75 0.12
N GLY A 173 -23.64 8.70 0.57
CA GLY A 173 -23.03 9.71 1.43
C GLY A 173 -22.38 10.86 0.64
N ASP A 174 -22.01 11.91 1.37
CA ASP A 174 -21.28 13.07 0.81
C ASP A 174 -19.76 12.94 0.99
N GLU A 175 -19.28 11.92 1.71
CA GLU A 175 -17.86 11.75 2.01
C GLU A 175 -17.07 11.33 0.76
N PRO A 176 -15.95 11.99 0.45
CA PRO A 176 -15.16 11.63 -0.72
C PRO A 176 -14.26 10.42 -0.44
N TYR A 177 -14.16 9.52 -1.42
CA TYR A 177 -13.47 8.23 -1.28
C TYR A 177 -12.74 7.75 -2.54
N VAL A 178 -12.75 8.55 -3.62
CA VAL A 178 -12.10 8.20 -4.88
C VAL A 178 -10.88 9.10 -5.08
N LEU A 179 -9.68 8.53 -4.97
CA LEU A 179 -8.44 9.23 -5.26
C LEU A 179 -8.22 9.31 -6.76
N ILE A 180 -8.18 10.54 -7.28
CA ILE A 180 -7.91 10.85 -8.68
C ILE A 180 -6.47 11.34 -8.82
N LEU A 181 -5.66 10.54 -9.50
CA LEU A 181 -4.22 10.73 -9.69
C LEU A 181 -3.87 11.30 -11.07
N SER A 182 -4.83 11.33 -12.00
CA SER A 182 -4.64 11.89 -13.34
C SER A 182 -4.84 13.40 -13.37
N ASP A 183 -4.21 14.06 -14.34
CA ASP A 183 -4.34 15.50 -14.52
C ASP A 183 -5.69 15.87 -15.11
N GLN A 184 -6.56 16.49 -14.32
CA GLN A 184 -7.89 16.87 -14.79
C GLN A 184 -7.90 18.13 -15.66
N THR A 185 -6.76 18.81 -15.82
CA THR A 185 -6.61 19.87 -16.81
C THR A 185 -6.43 19.30 -18.22
N ASP A 186 -5.99 18.04 -18.36
CA ASP A 186 -6.02 17.32 -19.63
C ASP A 186 -7.43 16.79 -19.92
N ILE A 187 -8.02 17.30 -20.99
CA ILE A 187 -9.34 16.91 -21.50
C ILE A 187 -9.41 15.39 -21.76
N LYS A 188 -8.33 14.74 -22.17
CA LYS A 188 -8.31 13.29 -22.40
C LYS A 188 -8.46 12.52 -21.10
N ALA A 189 -7.67 12.87 -20.09
CA ALA A 189 -7.73 12.26 -18.76
C ALA A 189 -9.11 12.48 -18.12
N ALA A 190 -9.66 13.70 -18.20
CA ALA A 190 -11.00 14.01 -17.67
C ALA A 190 -12.11 13.19 -18.37
N LYS A 191 -12.05 13.04 -19.70
CA LYS A 191 -13.00 12.21 -20.45
C LYS A 191 -12.87 10.72 -20.09
N GLN A 192 -11.66 10.24 -19.92
CA GLN A 192 -11.41 8.85 -19.55
C GLN A 192 -11.94 8.55 -18.15
N LEU A 193 -11.72 9.46 -17.19
CA LEU A 193 -12.29 9.36 -15.85
C LEU A 193 -13.82 9.29 -15.89
N GLN A 194 -14.47 10.18 -16.64
CA GLN A 194 -15.92 10.17 -16.78
C GLN A 194 -16.43 8.86 -17.39
N GLN A 195 -15.76 8.33 -18.41
CA GLN A 195 -16.13 7.06 -19.04
C GLN A 195 -15.98 5.86 -18.10
N GLN A 196 -15.01 5.90 -17.18
CA GLN A 196 -14.76 4.81 -16.23
C GLN A 196 -15.87 4.67 -15.21
N PHE A 197 -16.38 5.78 -14.68
CA PHE A 197 -17.41 5.78 -13.65
C PHE A 197 -18.84 5.97 -14.16
N ALA A 198 -19.05 6.21 -15.47
CA ALA A 198 -20.37 6.46 -16.07
C ALA A 198 -21.43 5.37 -15.81
N GLN A 199 -21.03 4.14 -15.47
CA GLN A 199 -21.92 3.01 -15.19
C GLN A 199 -21.81 2.54 -13.73
N THR A 200 -21.43 3.44 -12.83
CA THR A 200 -21.26 3.16 -11.40
C THR A 200 -22.06 4.17 -10.58
N SER A 201 -22.25 3.89 -9.29
CA SER A 201 -22.85 4.83 -8.33
C SER A 201 -21.86 5.89 -7.84
N VAL A 202 -20.66 5.95 -8.41
CA VAL A 202 -19.64 6.93 -8.07
C VAL A 202 -19.90 8.23 -8.80
N GLU A 203 -20.06 9.32 -8.05
CA GLU A 203 -20.33 10.66 -8.56
C GLU A 203 -19.15 11.62 -8.33
N PRO A 204 -19.09 12.77 -9.05
CA PRO A 204 -17.95 13.68 -8.97
C PRO A 204 -17.64 14.29 -7.60
N HIS A 205 -18.62 14.43 -6.70
CA HIS A 205 -18.35 14.93 -5.35
C HIS A 205 -17.61 13.90 -4.49
N HIS A 206 -17.58 12.63 -4.88
CA HIS A 206 -16.79 11.60 -4.20
C HIS A 206 -15.29 11.67 -4.53
N TYR A 207 -14.87 12.55 -5.44
CA TYR A 207 -13.50 12.63 -5.95
C TYR A 207 -12.57 13.47 -5.08
N ILE A 208 -11.33 13.00 -4.94
CA ILE A 208 -10.22 13.68 -4.27
C ILE A 208 -9.08 13.83 -5.28
N TYR A 209 -8.76 15.06 -5.67
CA TYR A 209 -7.76 15.35 -6.71
C TYR A 209 -6.35 15.44 -6.14
N VAL A 210 -5.68 14.29 -6.03
CA VAL A 210 -4.37 14.15 -5.37
C VAL A 210 -3.23 14.77 -6.18
N LYS A 211 -3.29 14.69 -7.51
CA LYS A 211 -2.17 15.16 -8.36
C LYS A 211 -1.78 16.61 -8.08
N SER A 212 -2.77 17.46 -7.83
CA SER A 212 -2.58 18.88 -7.57
C SER A 212 -1.81 19.19 -6.28
N SER A 213 -1.91 18.34 -5.26
CA SER A 213 -1.18 18.54 -3.99
C SER A 213 0.29 18.15 -4.07
N LEU A 214 0.71 17.46 -5.14
CA LEU A 214 2.09 16.97 -5.30
C LEU A 214 2.95 17.86 -6.20
N GLY A 215 2.44 19.03 -6.64
CA GLY A 215 3.20 19.94 -7.50
C GLY A 215 3.75 19.23 -8.74
N HIS A 216 5.06 19.31 -8.94
CA HIS A 216 5.77 18.66 -10.05
C HIS A 216 6.48 17.35 -9.66
N THR A 217 6.43 16.99 -8.38
CA THR A 217 6.93 15.72 -7.84
C THR A 217 5.96 14.59 -8.17
N GLN A 218 6.13 13.98 -9.34
CA GLN A 218 5.12 13.11 -9.96
C GLN A 218 5.62 11.71 -10.33
N HIS A 219 6.88 11.34 -10.02
CA HIS A 219 7.40 10.03 -10.44
C HIS A 219 6.68 8.88 -9.74
N LEU A 220 6.35 9.06 -8.46
CA LEU A 220 5.73 8.00 -7.65
C LEU A 220 4.27 8.30 -7.27
N VAL A 221 3.58 9.20 -7.98
CA VAL A 221 2.19 9.64 -7.66
C VAL A 221 1.21 8.48 -7.55
N ASP A 222 1.31 7.47 -8.42
CA ASP A 222 0.39 6.34 -8.39
C ASP A 222 0.60 5.44 -7.16
N ILE A 223 1.86 5.26 -6.75
CA ILE A 223 2.22 4.51 -5.54
C ILE A 223 1.80 5.30 -4.31
N TYR A 224 2.00 6.61 -4.29
CA TYR A 224 1.55 7.50 -3.23
C TYR A 224 0.02 7.43 -3.06
N GLY A 225 -0.73 7.57 -4.15
CA GLY A 225 -2.18 7.46 -4.15
C GLY A 225 -2.66 6.11 -3.63
N PHE A 226 -2.00 5.02 -4.03
CA PHE A 226 -2.26 3.70 -3.48
C PHE A 226 -2.03 3.65 -1.97
N MET A 227 -0.88 4.11 -1.47
CA MET A 227 -0.57 4.08 -0.04
C MET A 227 -1.51 4.98 0.76
N LEU A 228 -1.87 6.15 0.23
CA LEU A 228 -2.84 7.05 0.83
C LEU A 228 -4.21 6.38 1.00
N SER A 229 -4.63 5.56 0.03
CA SER A 229 -5.88 4.78 0.14
C SER A 229 -5.89 3.85 1.36
N MET A 230 -4.72 3.32 1.76
CA MET A 230 -4.64 2.44 2.94
C MET A 230 -4.97 3.15 4.25
N HIS A 231 -4.96 4.48 4.29
CA HIS A 231 -5.24 5.27 5.50
C HIS A 231 -6.71 5.70 5.65
N PHE A 232 -7.60 5.33 4.72
CA PHE A 232 -9.01 5.70 4.82
C PHE A 232 -9.69 5.11 6.07
N PRO A 233 -10.75 5.74 6.61
CA PRO A 233 -11.54 5.18 7.71
C PRO A 233 -12.11 3.79 7.40
N GLU A 234 -12.44 3.02 8.44
CA GLU A 234 -12.81 1.62 8.26
C GLU A 234 -14.10 1.40 7.47
N HIS A 235 -15.04 2.35 7.53
CA HIS A 235 -16.32 2.32 6.84
C HIS A 235 -16.22 2.69 5.35
N ILE A 236 -15.05 3.10 4.87
CA ILE A 236 -14.82 3.51 3.49
C ILE A 236 -13.99 2.47 2.75
N VAL A 237 -14.48 2.05 1.58
CA VAL A 237 -13.69 1.33 0.58
C VAL A 237 -13.18 2.34 -0.44
N PRO A 238 -11.90 2.76 -0.37
CA PRO A 238 -11.36 3.76 -1.28
C PRO A 238 -11.14 3.18 -2.69
N PHE A 239 -11.28 4.03 -3.69
CA PHE A 239 -10.94 3.72 -5.08
C PHE A 239 -9.76 4.58 -5.53
N VAL A 240 -8.77 3.96 -6.16
CA VAL A 240 -7.60 4.67 -6.69
C VAL A 240 -7.64 4.65 -8.22
N PHE A 241 -7.66 5.83 -8.82
CA PHE A 241 -7.76 5.98 -10.26
C PHE A 241 -6.70 6.96 -10.82
N GLY A 242 -5.86 6.44 -11.70
CA GLY A 242 -4.85 7.19 -12.45
C GLY A 242 -4.73 6.67 -13.88
N GLU A 243 -3.89 7.30 -14.70
CA GLU A 243 -3.68 6.89 -16.09
C GLU A 243 -3.11 5.46 -16.19
N ASN A 244 -2.19 5.12 -15.28
CA ASN A 244 -1.53 3.83 -15.26
C ASN A 244 -2.33 2.76 -14.50
N THR A 245 -3.33 3.16 -13.69
CA THR A 245 -4.09 2.23 -12.84
C THR A 245 -5.19 1.46 -13.56
N VAL A 246 -5.47 1.80 -14.81
CA VAL A 246 -6.48 1.11 -15.65
C VAL A 246 -6.11 -0.36 -15.91
N SER A 247 -4.83 -0.70 -15.84
CA SER A 247 -4.36 -2.08 -16.01
C SER A 247 -4.54 -2.94 -14.75
N ALA A 248 -4.67 -2.31 -13.58
CA ALA A 248 -4.80 -2.98 -12.30
C ALA A 248 -5.50 -2.09 -11.26
N HIS A 249 -6.68 -2.51 -10.83
CA HIS A 249 -7.45 -1.84 -9.80
C HIS A 249 -7.11 -2.41 -8.42
N THR A 250 -6.94 -1.51 -7.45
CA THR A 250 -6.61 -1.84 -6.07
C THR A 250 -7.73 -1.39 -5.15
N PHE A 251 -8.06 -2.23 -4.17
CA PHE A 251 -9.11 -2.00 -3.20
C PHE A 251 -8.60 -2.37 -1.83
N VAL A 252 -8.84 -1.49 -0.87
CA VAL A 252 -8.46 -1.72 0.53
C VAL A 252 -9.76 -1.83 1.33
N GLN A 253 -9.93 -2.92 2.06
CA GLN A 253 -11.13 -3.14 2.87
C GLN A 253 -10.73 -3.49 4.30
N SER A 254 -11.43 -2.92 5.27
CA SER A 254 -11.23 -3.26 6.67
C SER A 254 -11.68 -4.68 6.96
N ILE A 255 -10.98 -5.35 7.87
CA ILE A 255 -11.33 -6.69 8.30
C ILE A 255 -12.42 -6.54 9.37
N THR A 256 -13.68 -6.58 8.95
CA THR A 256 -14.81 -6.67 9.88
C THR A 256 -15.11 -8.16 10.14
N GLU A 257 -15.60 -8.49 11.33
CA GLU A 257 -15.81 -9.87 11.86
C GLU A 257 -16.67 -10.83 10.99
N ASN A 258 -17.13 -10.41 9.81
CA ASN A 258 -17.92 -11.23 8.87
C ASN A 258 -17.16 -11.65 7.60
N SER A 259 -15.83 -11.53 7.54
CA SER A 259 -15.06 -11.84 6.31
C SER A 259 -14.70 -13.33 6.12
N GLU A 260 -15.44 -14.27 6.72
CA GLU A 260 -15.20 -15.72 6.51
C GLU A 260 -15.46 -16.15 5.04
N ASP A 261 -16.15 -15.34 4.24
CA ASP A 261 -16.53 -15.68 2.85
C ASP A 261 -15.55 -15.24 1.75
N ASP A 262 -14.48 -14.51 2.05
CA ASP A 262 -13.60 -13.94 1.00
C ASP A 262 -12.41 -14.82 0.58
N ALA A 263 -12.31 -16.04 1.11
CA ALA A 263 -11.28 -17.01 0.76
C ALA A 263 -11.54 -17.73 -0.58
N MET A 264 -12.07 -17.07 -1.61
CA MET A 264 -12.10 -17.63 -2.97
C MET A 264 -12.50 -16.61 -4.05
N VAL A 265 -11.59 -15.71 -4.43
CA VAL A 265 -11.65 -15.09 -5.77
C VAL A 265 -10.30 -15.26 -6.46
N LEU A 266 -9.99 -16.51 -6.78
CA LEU A 266 -9.08 -16.85 -7.88
C LEU A 266 -9.93 -16.86 -9.15
N ASN A 267 -9.80 -15.84 -9.99
CA ASN A 267 -10.14 -15.99 -11.40
C ASN A 267 -8.88 -15.77 -12.24
N SER A 268 -8.51 -16.88 -12.90
CA SER A 268 -7.53 -17.07 -13.96
C SER A 268 -7.60 -16.04 -15.07
#